data_AF-Q0IUS5-F1
#
_entry.id   AF-Q0IUS5-F1
#
_cell.length_a   1.000
_cell.length_b   1.000
_cell.length_c   1.000
_cell.angle_alpha   90.00
_cell.angle_beta   90.00
_cell.angle_gamma   90.00
#
_symmetry.space_group_name_H-M   'P 1'
#
loop_
_entity.id
_entity.type
_entity.pdbx_description
1 polymer ?
#
loop_
_entity_poly.entity_id
_entity_poly.type
_entity_poly.pdbx_seq_one_letter_code
_entity_poly.pdbx_strand_id
1 'polypeptide(L)' 'ITGFQVLWELPRFVKIVEVGPRDGLQNEKSTVPASVKIELIHKLVASGLSVVEATSFVSPKWVPQVIT' A
#
# COMPACT_ATOMS: atom_id res chain seq x y z
N ILE A 1 29.47 -30.48 4.65
CA ILE A 1 28.99 -29.39 3.78
C ILE A 1 27.74 -29.90 3.08
N THR A 2 26.61 -29.86 3.74
CA THR A 2 25.30 -30.21 3.15
C THR A 2 24.46 -28.96 3.28
N GLY A 3 24.83 -27.96 2.49
CA GLY A 3 24.21 -26.65 2.48
C GLY A 3 23.22 -26.55 1.34
N PHE A 4 21.97 -26.28 1.69
CA PHE A 4 21.08 -25.40 0.94
C PHE A 4 20.72 -25.82 -0.51
N GLN A 5 20.00 -26.93 -0.65
CA GLN A 5 19.11 -27.12 -1.80
C GLN A 5 17.67 -26.90 -1.37
N VAL A 6 17.33 -25.64 -1.08
CA VAL A 6 15.99 -25.15 -1.38
C VAL A 6 16.14 -24.24 -2.58
N LEU A 7 16.28 -24.84 -3.77
CA LEU A 7 16.05 -24.15 -5.02
C LEU A 7 14.54 -23.92 -5.09
N TRP A 8 14.08 -22.83 -4.47
CA TRP A 8 12.70 -22.39 -4.58
C TRP A 8 12.39 -22.16 -6.06
N GLU A 9 11.47 -22.93 -6.64
CA GLU A 9 10.87 -22.60 -7.93
C GLU A 9 10.06 -21.31 -7.75
N LEU A 10 10.70 -20.18 -8.05
CA LEU A 10 10.06 -18.87 -7.92
C LEU A 10 8.99 -18.70 -9.00
N PRO A 11 7.86 -18.04 -8.67
CA PRO A 11 6.81 -17.81 -9.63
C PRO A 11 7.31 -16.92 -10.78
N ARG A 12 6.88 -17.24 -12.01
CA ARG A 12 7.23 -16.46 -13.21
C ARG A 12 6.62 -15.05 -13.22
N PHE A 13 5.64 -14.79 -12.35
CA PHE A 13 4.95 -13.52 -12.24
C PHE A 13 4.62 -13.24 -10.78
N VAL A 14 4.77 -11.98 -10.38
CA VAL A 14 4.36 -11.47 -9.08
C VAL A 14 3.45 -10.27 -9.32
N LYS A 15 2.31 -10.25 -8.63
CA LYS A 15 1.43 -9.08 -8.57
C LYS A 15 1.84 -8.23 -7.38
N ILE A 16 2.22 -6.99 -7.66
CA ILE A 16 2.42 -5.98 -6.61
C ILE A 16 1.08 -5.29 -6.37
N VAL A 17 0.64 -5.28 -5.11
CA VAL A 17 -0.57 -4.58 -4.65
C VAL A 17 -0.11 -3.53 -3.66
N GLU A 18 -0.22 -2.26 -4.04
CA GLU A 18 0.20 -1.15 -3.19
C GLU A 18 -0.93 -0.72 -2.26
N VAL A 19 -0.69 -0.79 -0.96
CA VAL A 19 -1.68 -0.49 0.10
C VAL A 19 -1.24 0.66 1.01
N GLY A 20 -0.09 1.28 0.74
CA GLY A 20 0.48 2.39 1.49
C GLY A 20 -0.46 3.57 1.68
N PRO A 21 -1.21 4.05 0.65
CA PRO A 21 -2.18 5.13 0.81
C PRO A 21 -3.32 4.80 1.80
N ARG A 22 -3.61 3.51 2.00
CA ARG A 22 -4.67 3.03 2.87
C ARG A 22 -4.13 2.57 4.23
N ASP A 23 -3.37 1.48 4.26
CA ASP A 23 -2.89 0.85 5.49
C ASP A 23 -1.63 1.50 6.04
N GLY A 24 -0.74 1.97 5.16
CA GLY A 24 0.43 2.73 5.58
C GLY A 24 0.02 3.99 6.33
N LEU A 25 -0.83 4.82 5.72
CA LEU A 25 -1.31 6.07 6.32
C LEU A 25 -2.18 5.87 7.57
N GLN A 26 -2.83 4.72 7.74
CA GLN A 26 -3.53 4.40 8.99
C GLN A 26 -2.61 4.23 10.18
N ASN A 27 -1.39 3.72 9.95
CA ASN A 27 -0.40 3.45 10.98
C ASN A 27 0.45 4.68 11.34
N GLU A 28 0.33 5.77 10.58
CA GLU A 28 1.02 7.01 10.89
C GLU A 28 0.46 7.66 12.14
N LYS A 29 1.34 8.21 13.00
CA LYS A 29 0.89 8.81 14.26
C LYS A 29 0.18 10.15 14.05
N SER A 30 0.56 10.86 13.00
CA SER A 30 0.01 12.17 12.65
C SER A 30 -0.99 12.07 11.50
N THR A 31 -2.02 12.90 11.54
CA THR A 31 -2.96 13.01 10.42
C THR A 31 -2.27 13.60 9.20
N VAL A 32 -2.29 12.87 8.09
CA VAL A 32 -1.76 13.35 6.81
C VAL A 32 -2.83 14.19 6.08
N PRO A 33 -2.50 15.42 5.64
CA PRO A 33 -3.43 16.25 4.88
C PRO A 33 -3.86 15.59 3.56
N ALA A 34 -5.11 15.82 3.15
CA ALA A 34 -5.67 15.21 1.94
C ALA A 34 -4.85 15.51 0.67
N SER A 35 -4.31 16.73 0.53
CA SER A 35 -3.46 17.11 -0.61
C SER A 35 -2.22 16.22 -0.73
N VAL A 36 -1.60 15.87 0.40
CA VAL A 36 -0.42 14.99 0.43
C VAL A 36 -0.81 13.55 0.07
N LYS A 37 -1.97 13.08 0.53
CA LYS A 37 -2.50 11.76 0.15
C LYS A 37 -2.75 11.66 -1.36
N ILE A 38 -3.34 12.70 -1.96
CA ILE A 38 -3.60 12.77 -3.40
C ILE A 38 -2.28 12.75 -4.19
N GLU A 39 -1.29 13.55 -3.78
CA GLU A 39 0.02 13.57 -4.42
C GLU A 39 0.72 12.21 -4.35
N LEU A 40 0.64 11.53 -3.20
CA LEU A 40 1.17 10.18 -3.03
C LEU A 40 0.52 9.20 -4.01
N ILE A 41 -0.81 9.19 -4.11
CA ILE A 41 -1.53 8.31 -5.03
C ILE A 41 -1.13 8.59 -6.48
N HIS A 42 -1.02 9.86 -6.88
CA HIS A 42 -0.59 10.24 -8.22
C HIS A 42 0.82 9.71 -8.54
N LYS A 43 1.76 9.81 -7.60
CA LYS A 43 3.12 9.27 -7.77
C LYS A 43 3.13 7.74 -7.88
N LEU A 44 2.30 7.06 -7.10
CA LEU A 44 2.17 5.59 -7.15
C LEU A 44 1.54 5.10 -8.46
N VAL A 45 0.55 5.83 -8.98
CA VAL A 45 -0.01 5.52 -10.31
C VAL A 45 1.02 5.78 -11.40
N ALA A 46 1.76 6.88 -11.31
CA ALA A 46 2.80 7.23 -12.29
C ALA A 46 4.00 6.27 -12.30
N SER A 47 4.22 5.48 -11.24
CA SER A 47 5.30 4.48 -11.18
C SER A 47 5.01 3.21 -11.99
N GLY A 48 3.82 3.08 -12.58
CA GLY A 48 3.43 1.93 -13.39
C GLY A 48 2.88 0.76 -12.58
N LEU A 49 2.52 0.98 -11.31
CA LEU A 49 1.83 -0.02 -10.51
C LEU A 49 0.47 -0.36 -11.12
N SER A 50 0.20 -1.65 -11.25
CA SER A 50 -1.07 -2.14 -11.81
C SER A 50 -2.24 -2.03 -10.82
N VAL A 51 -1.96 -1.98 -9.52
CA VAL A 51 -2.96 -1.88 -8.46
C VAL A 51 -2.44 -0.97 -7.34
N VAL A 52 -3.22 0.06 -7.02
CA VAL A 52 -3.02 0.97 -5.88
C VAL A 52 -4.34 1.09 -5.12
N GLU A 53 -4.38 0.65 -3.87
CA GLU A 53 -5.51 0.87 -2.97
C GLU A 53 -5.46 2.27 -2.38
N ALA A 54 -6.21 3.19 -2.98
CA ALA A 54 -6.15 4.61 -2.67
C ALA A 54 -6.69 4.97 -1.27
N THR A 55 -7.76 4.32 -0.81
CA THR A 55 -8.42 4.61 0.48
C THR A 55 -9.41 3.50 0.86
N SER A 56 -10.13 3.65 1.97
CA SER A 56 -11.32 2.83 2.30
C SER A 56 -12.50 3.72 2.70
N PHE A 57 -13.72 3.20 2.54
CA PHE A 57 -14.94 3.86 3.00
C PHE A 57 -15.45 3.13 4.24
N VAL A 58 -14.81 3.41 5.38
CA VAL A 58 -15.18 2.86 6.69
C VAL A 58 -15.75 3.95 7.58
N SER A 59 -16.50 3.58 8.62
CA SER A 59 -17.05 4.59 9.52
C SER A 59 -15.91 5.35 10.24
N PRO A 60 -15.88 6.69 10.17
CA PRO A 60 -14.82 7.52 10.76
C PRO A 60 -14.66 7.34 12.28
N LYS A 61 -15.71 6.85 12.94
CA LYS A 61 -15.71 6.54 14.38
C LYS A 61 -14.75 5.41 14.73
N TRP A 62 -14.49 4.49 13.80
CA TRP A 62 -13.71 3.27 14.04
C TRP A 62 -12.31 3.33 13.46
N VAL A 63 -12.09 4.13 12.41
CA VAL A 63 -10.76 4.35 11.81
C VAL A 63 -10.60 5.83 11.41
N PRO A 64 -10.14 6.70 12.32
CA PRO A 64 -10.14 8.16 12.10
C PRO A 64 -9.20 8.63 10.98
N GLN A 65 -8.29 7.77 10.51
CA GLN A 65 -7.29 8.12 9.49
C GLN A 65 -7.71 7.75 8.07
N VAL A 66 -8.71 6.87 7.94
CA VAL A 66 -9.34 6.50 6.66
C VAL A 66 -10.59 7.33 6.51
N ILE A 67 -10.39 8.62 6.27
CA ILE A 67 -11.47 9.53 5.93
C ILE A 67 -11.20 10.00 4.52
N THR A 68 -12.26 9.95 3.71
CA THR A 68 -12.42 10.50 2.36
C THR A 68 -11.74 11.85 2.20
#